data_AF-A0A084Y2G4-F1
#
_entry.id   AF-A0A084Y2G4-F1
#
_cell.length_a   1.000
_cell.length_b   1.000
_cell.length_c   1.000
_cell.angle_alpha   90.00
_cell.angle_beta   90.00
_cell.angle_gamma   90.00
#
_symmetry.space_group_name_H-M   'P 1'
#
loop_
_entity.id
_entity.type
_entity.pdbx_description
1 polymer ?
#
loop_
_entity_poly.entity_id
_entity_poly.type
_entity_poly.pdbx_seq_one_letter_code
_entity_poly.pdbx_strand_id
1 'polypeptide(L)'
;METRQLAAALRKKAAEVRNVASTTEEEDKTLRDAADLLSVLAHVVDGKPLAKAFGSPGDWGYETAIGAAIAAAPVTPNNQCNRPA
;
A
#
# COMPACT_ATOMS: atom_id res chain seq x y z
N MET A 1 9.79 8.92 15.19
CA MET A 1 8.52 9.06 15.95
C MET A 1 7.50 9.93 15.20
N GLU A 2 7.86 10.61 14.10
CA GLU A 2 6.95 11.50 13.35
C GLU A 2 6.07 10.80 12.30
N THR A 3 6.50 9.65 11.78
CA THR A 3 5.80 9.00 10.67
C THR A 3 4.50 8.29 11.08
N ARG A 4 4.31 7.98 12.37
CA ARG A 4 3.07 7.33 12.86
C ARG A 4 1.84 8.22 12.74
N GLN A 5 1.98 9.53 12.99
CA GLN A 5 0.88 10.47 12.82
C GLN A 5 0.51 10.62 11.34
N LEU A 6 1.51 10.67 10.46
CA LEU A 6 1.30 10.70 9.01
C LEU A 6 0.64 9.42 8.50
N ALA A 7 1.09 8.25 8.96
CA ALA A 7 0.48 6.97 8.62
C ALA A 7 -0.98 6.87 9.11
N ALA A 8 -1.29 7.43 10.29
CA ALA A 8 -2.67 7.49 10.80
C ALA A 8 -3.54 8.43 9.95
N ALA A 9 -3.03 9.60 9.56
CA ALA A 9 -3.74 10.54 8.69
C ALA A 9 -4.03 9.92 7.31
N LEU A 10 -3.06 9.21 6.73
CA LEU A 10 -3.22 8.51 5.45
C LEU A 10 -4.27 7.40 5.52
N ARG A 11 -4.28 6.59 6.59
CA ARG A 11 -5.32 5.57 6.82
C ARG A 11 -6.71 6.19 6.96
N LYS A 12 -6.81 7.32 7.66
CA LYS A 12 -8.07 8.06 7.78
C LYS A 12 -8.55 8.54 6.41
N LYS A 13 -7.66 9.10 5.59
CA LYS A 13 -8.01 9.53 4.23
C LYS A 13 -8.38 8.37 3.32
N ALA A 14 -7.70 7.23 3.40
CA ALA A 14 -8.11 6.02 2.68
C ALA A 14 -9.54 5.60 3.04
N ALA A 15 -9.89 5.62 4.32
CA ALA A 15 -11.24 5.31 4.78
C ALA A 15 -12.29 6.34 4.32
N GLU A 16 -11.94 7.63 4.28
CA GLU A 16 -12.82 8.67 3.75
C GLU A 16 -13.09 8.45 2.25
N VAL A 17 -12.04 8.24 1.45
CA VAL A 17 -12.16 8.00 0.00
C VAL A 17 -12.99 6.75 -0.30
N ARG A 18 -12.81 5.68 0.48
CA ARG A 18 -13.58 4.43 0.33
C ARG A 18 -15.07 4.58 0.65
N ASN A 19 -15.43 5.58 1.46
CA ASN A 19 -16.82 5.87 1.83
C ASN A 19 -17.46 6.94 0.93
N VAL A 20 -16.74 7.49 -0.05
CA VAL A 20 -17.31 8.41 -1.03
C VAL A 20 -18.32 7.64 -1.87
N ALA A 21 -19.56 8.13 -1.91
CA ALA A 21 -20.58 7.59 -2.79
C ALA A 21 -20.20 7.88 -4.26
N SER A 22 -20.00 6.82 -5.02
CA SER A 22 -19.80 6.83 -6.46
C SER A 22 -21.16 6.83 -7.17
N THR A 23 -21.24 7.51 -8.32
CA THR A 23 -22.44 7.47 -9.16
C THR A 23 -22.31 6.50 -10.34
N THR A 24 -21.08 6.10 -10.64
CA THR A 24 -20.73 5.19 -11.73
C THR A 24 -19.76 4.11 -11.26
N GLU A 25 -19.73 2.98 -11.97
CA GLU A 25 -18.78 1.89 -11.69
C GLU A 25 -17.31 2.29 -11.91
N GLU A 26 -17.04 3.20 -12.86
CA GLU A 26 -15.68 3.69 -13.13
C GLU A 26 -15.17 4.62 -12.02
N GLU A 27 -16.03 5.51 -11.50
CA GLU A 27 -15.73 6.31 -10.32
C GLU A 27 -15.51 5.41 -9.09
N ASP A 28 -16.35 4.38 -8.92
CA ASP A 28 -16.23 3.45 -7.80
C ASP A 28 -14.90 2.69 -7.82
N LYS A 29 -14.48 2.21 -9.00
CA LYS A 29 -13.16 1.59 -9.21
C LYS A 29 -12.04 2.58 -8.90
N THR A 30 -12.11 3.80 -9.43
CA THR A 30 -11.09 4.84 -9.22
C THR A 30 -10.95 5.21 -7.74
N LEU A 31 -12.07 5.31 -7.02
CA LEU A 31 -12.09 5.60 -5.57
C LEU A 31 -11.50 4.44 -4.76
N ARG A 32 -11.78 3.19 -5.14
CA ARG A 32 -11.18 2.00 -4.51
C ARG A 32 -9.67 1.98 -4.72
N ASP A 33 -9.21 2.16 -5.96
CA ASP A 33 -7.78 2.20 -6.29
C ASP A 33 -7.05 3.31 -5.52
N ALA A 34 -7.66 4.50 -5.41
CA ALA A 34 -7.12 5.60 -4.64
C ALA A 34 -7.04 5.29 -3.14
N ALA A 35 -8.07 4.66 -2.56
CA ALA A 35 -8.07 4.24 -1.15
C ALA A 35 -7.01 3.17 -0.86
N ASP A 36 -6.80 2.23 -1.78
CA ASP A 36 -5.79 1.18 -1.65
C ASP A 36 -4.38 1.77 -1.75
N LEU A 37 -4.12 2.68 -2.69
CA LEU A 37 -2.85 3.41 -2.78
C LEU A 37 -2.53 4.23 -1.52
N LEU A 38 -3.52 4.92 -0.95
CA LEU A 38 -3.35 5.66 0.31
C LEU A 38 -3.01 4.71 1.48
N SER A 39 -3.57 3.50 1.48
CA SER A 39 -3.27 2.47 2.48
C SER A 39 -1.85 1.92 2.32
N VAL A 40 -1.38 1.71 1.10
CA VAL A 40 0.02 1.36 0.81
C VAL A 40 0.97 2.46 1.26
N LEU A 41 0.66 3.72 0.95
CA LEU A 41 1.50 4.85 1.36
C LEU A 41 1.59 4.92 2.90
N ALA A 42 0.48 4.69 3.61
CA ALA A 42 0.49 4.62 5.07
C ALA A 42 1.44 3.52 5.58
N HIS A 43 1.46 2.36 4.93
CA HIS A 43 2.38 1.27 5.27
C HIS A 43 3.85 1.62 5.02
N VAL A 44 4.17 2.26 3.89
CA VAL A 44 5.53 2.71 3.57
C VAL A 44 6.01 3.72 4.61
N VAL A 45 5.16 4.69 4.95
CA VAL A 45 5.45 5.72 5.97
C VAL A 45 5.63 5.10 7.36
N ASP A 46 4.89 4.04 7.69
CA ASP A 46 5.05 3.27 8.93
C ASP A 46 6.37 2.45 8.98
N GLY A 47 7.17 2.51 7.91
CA GLY A 47 8.45 1.81 7.80
C GLY A 47 8.34 0.37 7.34
N LYS A 48 7.17 -0.07 6.82
CA LYS A 48 7.08 -1.39 6.19
C LYS A 48 7.90 -1.39 4.89
N PRO A 49 8.62 -2.48 4.59
CA PRO A 49 9.26 -2.67 3.29
C PRO A 49 8.24 -2.51 2.17
N LEU A 50 8.65 -1.91 1.04
CA LEU A 50 7.75 -1.62 -0.09
C LEU A 50 6.96 -2.87 -0.53
N ALA A 51 7.65 -4.01 -0.67
CA ALA A 51 7.03 -5.29 -1.01
C ALA A 51 5.95 -5.76 -0.02
N LYS A 52 6.08 -5.43 1.28
CA LYS A 52 5.06 -5.72 2.30
C LYS A 52 4.00 -4.63 2.41
N ALA A 53 4.32 -3.40 2.01
CA ALA A 53 3.39 -2.28 2.05
C ALA A 53 2.31 -2.41 0.99
N PHE A 54 2.67 -2.92 -0.19
CA PHE A 54 1.76 -3.22 -1.30
C PHE A 54 0.87 -4.45 -1.06
N GLY A 55 1.13 -5.28 -0.04
CA GLY A 55 0.30 -6.45 0.25
C GLY A 55 0.59 -7.63 -0.68
N SER A 56 -0.45 -8.37 -1.08
CA SER A 56 -0.28 -9.51 -1.98
C SER A 56 -0.31 -9.04 -3.44
N PRO A 57 0.50 -9.63 -4.33
CA PRO A 57 0.43 -9.30 -5.76
C PRO A 57 -0.98 -9.48 -6.36
N GLY A 58 -1.75 -10.44 -5.85
CA GLY A 58 -3.14 -10.68 -6.26
C GLY A 58 -4.12 -9.56 -5.90
N ASP A 59 -3.83 -8.75 -4.88
CA ASP A 59 -4.65 -7.57 -4.53
C ASP A 59 -4.60 -6.50 -5.65
N TRP A 60 -3.57 -6.57 -6.50
CA TRP A 60 -3.36 -5.66 -7.63
C TRP A 60 -3.64 -6.32 -8.99
N GLY A 61 -4.07 -7.59 -9.01
CA GLY A 61 -4.19 -8.41 -10.22
C GLY A 61 -2.84 -8.85 -10.76
N TYR A 62 -2.60 -10.16 -10.85
CA TYR A 62 -1.33 -10.72 -11.33
C TYR A 62 -1.02 -10.35 -12.77
N GLU A 63 -2.07 -10.12 -13.57
CA GLU A 63 -1.99 -9.69 -14.95
C GLU A 63 -1.63 -8.21 -15.12
N THR A 64 -1.70 -7.40 -14.05
CA THR A 64 -1.36 -5.98 -14.13
C THR A 64 0.15 -5.77 -13.99
N ALA A 65 0.68 -4.71 -14.60
CA ALA A 65 2.10 -4.39 -14.49
C ALA A 65 2.55 -4.19 -13.02
N ILE A 66 1.65 -3.69 -12.16
CA ILE A 66 1.90 -3.50 -10.74
C ILE A 66 1.91 -4.85 -10.01
N GLY A 67 0.89 -5.69 -10.19
CA GLY A 67 0.84 -7.02 -9.56
C GLY A 67 1.99 -7.92 -10.01
N ALA A 68 2.33 -7.91 -11.30
CA ALA A 68 3.49 -8.62 -11.83
C ALA A 68 4.81 -8.11 -11.21
N ALA A 69 4.97 -6.78 -11.08
CA ALA A 69 6.16 -6.19 -10.45
C ALA A 69 6.25 -6.53 -8.95
N ILE A 70 5.13 -6.57 -8.22
CA ILE A 70 5.11 -6.98 -6.80
C ILE A 70 5.41 -8.49 -6.67
N ALA A 71 4.87 -9.32 -7.57
CA ALA A 71 5.15 -10.76 -7.59
C ALA A 71 6.63 -11.05 -7.90
N ALA A 72 7.24 -10.25 -8.77
CA ALA A 72 8.65 -10.34 -9.12
C ALA A 72 9.57 -9.67 -8.09
N ALA A 73 9.04 -8.80 -7.21
CA ALA A 73 9.85 -8.11 -6.22
C ALA A 73 10.39 -9.11 -5.19
N PRO A 74 11.73 -9.17 -4.98
CA PRO A 74 12.29 -10.00 -3.93
C PRO A 74 11.74 -9.53 -2.58
N VAL A 75 11.23 -10.47 -1.78
CA VAL A 75 10.88 -10.25 -0.38
C VAL A 75 12.14 -9.94 0.40
N THR A 76 12.71 -8.72 0.26
CA THR A 76 13.92 -8.35 1.00
C THR A 76 13.60 -8.47 2.49
N PRO A 77 14.18 -9.45 3.21
CA PRO A 77 13.99 -9.54 4.63
C PRO A 77 14.78 -8.38 5.22
N ASN A 78 14.08 -7.33 5.61
CA ASN A 78 14.68 -6.20 6.32
C ASN A 78 15.04 -6.68 7.74
N ASN A 79 16.16 -7.41 7.85
CA ASN A 79 16.74 -7.86 9.11
C ASN A 79 18.23 -8.22 8.95
N GLN A 80 19.00 -7.44 8.19
CA GLN A 80 20.43 -7.39 8.46
C GLN A 80 20.63 -6.52 9.71
N CYS A 81 20.41 -7.15 10.86
CA CYS A 81 21.04 -6.74 12.10
C CYS A 81 22.53 -6.56 11.81
N ASN A 82 22.96 -5.32 11.95
CA ASN A 82 24.30 -4.91 12.32
C ASN A 82 24.97 -5.98 13.22
N ARG A 83 25.84 -6.82 12.66
CA ARG A 83 26.67 -7.76 13.42
C ARG A 83 28.10 -7.66 12.85
N PRO A 84 29.01 -6.93 13.52
CA PRO A 84 30.41 -7.00 13.15
C PRO A 84 30.93 -8.40 13.53
N ALA A 85 31.65 -9.02 12.59
CA ALA A 85 32.51 -10.16 12.85
C ALA A 85 33.77 -9.73 13.59
#